data_AF-A0A351GPC7-F1
#
_entry.id   AF-A0A351GPC7-F1
#
_cell.length_a   1.000
_cell.length_b   1.000
_cell.length_c   1.000
_cell.angle_alpha   90.00
_cell.angle_beta   90.00
_cell.angle_gamma   90.00
#
_symmetry.space_group_name_H-M   'P 1'
#
loop_
_entity.id
_entity.type
_entity.pdbx_description
1 polymer ?
#
loop_
_entity_poly.entity_id
_entity_poly.type
_entity_poly.pdbx_seq_one_letter_code
_entity_poly.pdbx_strand_id
1 'polypeptide(L)'
;LVSSVQGAEFPNVLTVQVTVESHKAGRTKSAAYRVQVEDQETTFQLVFFHARGDYLKKMLPVGATRIVSGKVELFDGVAQMVHPEYMIAPEELHTIPKFEPIYPLTAGVTQKTMVRATRSAVTLIPDLAEWIDPPQKQRTGWPDWQDAVRQAHEPASFAELSATNPARERLAYDEFFAHQLTLSLARAQQRRAKGRVTQGAGDLRQKVLAALPYDPT
;
A
#
# COMPACT_ATOMS: atom_id res chain seq x y z
N LEU A 1 19.03 -0.59 -7.91
CA LEU A 1 20.16 -1.15 -7.14
C LEU A 1 21.20 -0.05 -7.06
N VAL A 2 21.65 0.27 -5.85
CA VAL A 2 22.73 1.26 -5.65
C VAL A 2 24.05 0.50 -5.49
N SER A 3 25.16 1.12 -5.92
CA SER A 3 26.51 0.54 -5.86
C SER A 3 27.05 0.42 -4.43
N SER A 4 26.74 1.40 -3.58
CA SER A 4 27.16 1.45 -2.19
C SER A 4 26.11 2.12 -1.31
N VAL A 5 26.16 1.84 0.00
CA VAL A 5 25.45 2.63 1.02
C VAL A 5 26.16 3.95 1.31
N GLN A 6 27.44 4.07 0.96
CA GLN A 6 28.22 5.29 1.17
C GLN A 6 27.62 6.46 0.37
N GLY A 7 27.54 7.64 1.01
CA GLY A 7 26.99 8.85 0.38
C GLY A 7 25.47 8.87 0.23
N ALA A 8 24.75 7.82 0.63
CA ALA A 8 23.29 7.84 0.68
C ALA A 8 22.79 8.68 1.85
N GLU A 9 21.65 9.36 1.66
CA GLU A 9 20.95 10.03 2.76
C GLU A 9 20.29 8.98 3.67
N PHE A 10 20.59 9.03 4.97
CA PHE A 10 20.02 8.14 5.97
C PHE A 10 19.03 8.88 6.89
N PRO A 11 17.96 8.22 7.36
CA PRO A 11 17.61 6.82 7.09
C PRO A 11 16.85 6.63 5.78
N ASN A 12 17.18 5.60 5.00
CA ASN A 12 16.50 5.29 3.74
C ASN A 12 16.51 3.79 3.42
N VAL A 13 15.55 3.32 2.62
CA VAL A 13 15.52 1.93 2.14
C VAL A 13 16.43 1.81 0.93
N LEU A 14 17.45 0.96 1.02
CA LEU A 14 18.42 0.72 -0.04
C LEU A 14 18.46 -0.76 -0.40
N THR A 15 18.58 -1.04 -1.70
CA THR A 15 18.89 -2.37 -2.23
C THR A 15 20.30 -2.35 -2.80
N VAL A 16 21.20 -3.12 -2.18
CA VAL A 16 22.64 -3.10 -2.45
C VAL A 16 23.14 -4.53 -2.64
N GLN A 17 24.09 -4.71 -3.56
CA GLN A 17 24.83 -5.97 -3.68
C GLN A 17 26.01 -5.94 -2.72
N VAL A 18 26.18 -7.00 -1.94
CA VAL A 18 27.20 -7.10 -0.90
C VAL A 18 27.89 -8.45 -0.89
N THR A 19 29.12 -8.49 -0.40
CA THR A 19 29.86 -9.71 -0.07
C THR A 19 29.82 -9.93 1.44
N VAL A 20 29.48 -11.14 1.88
CA VAL A 20 29.42 -11.47 3.31
C VAL A 20 30.82 -11.76 3.84
N GLU A 21 31.33 -10.95 4.77
CA GLU A 21 32.69 -11.13 5.30
C GLU A 21 32.73 -12.02 6.55
N SER A 22 31.89 -11.72 7.54
CA SER A 22 31.96 -12.41 8.82
C SER A 22 30.67 -12.32 9.62
N HIS A 23 30.48 -13.27 10.52
CA HIS A 23 29.35 -13.33 11.44
C HIS A 23 29.84 -13.13 12.86
N LYS A 24 29.23 -12.19 13.58
CA LYS A 24 29.51 -11.89 14.99
C LYS A 24 28.23 -12.13 15.79
N ALA A 25 28.18 -13.29 16.45
CA ALA A 25 27.08 -13.60 17.37
C ALA A 25 27.11 -12.66 18.59
N GLY A 26 25.93 -12.30 19.08
CA GLY A 26 25.80 -11.55 20.33
C GLY A 26 26.35 -12.35 21.52
N ARG A 27 27.01 -11.66 22.47
CA ARG A 27 27.57 -12.30 23.68
C ARG A 27 26.50 -12.86 24.61
N THR A 28 25.27 -12.35 24.53
CA THR A 28 24.11 -12.79 25.32
C THR A 28 22.96 -13.15 24.39
N LYS A 29 21.95 -13.87 24.90
CA LYS A 29 20.73 -14.19 24.14
C LYS A 29 19.94 -12.96 23.66
N SER A 30 20.09 -11.82 24.33
CA SER A 30 19.44 -10.56 23.96
C SER A 30 20.31 -9.66 23.08
N ALA A 31 21.61 -9.92 22.97
CA ALA A 31 22.51 -9.13 22.16
C ALA A 31 22.26 -9.37 20.67
N ALA A 32 22.38 -8.30 19.88
CA ALA A 32 22.19 -8.37 18.45
C ALA A 32 23.25 -9.25 17.77
N TYR A 33 22.80 -10.04 16.81
CA TYR A 33 23.64 -10.77 15.88
C TYR A 33 24.02 -9.83 14.73
N ARG A 34 25.31 -9.72 14.44
CA ARG A 34 25.83 -8.82 13.41
C ARG A 34 26.49 -9.61 12.30
N VAL A 35 26.17 -9.28 11.06
CA VAL A 35 26.86 -9.79 9.87
C VAL A 35 27.59 -8.63 9.24
N GLN A 36 28.92 -8.72 9.16
CA GLN A 36 29.73 -7.74 8.46
C GLN A 36 29.64 -8.03 6.96
N VAL A 37 29.32 -7.00 6.19
CA VAL A 37 29.21 -7.08 4.74
C VAL A 37 29.96 -5.94 4.08
N GLU A 38 30.46 -6.19 2.87
CA GLU A 38 31.20 -5.24 2.05
C GLU A 38 30.40 -4.95 0.77
N ASP A 39 30.17 -3.68 0.45
CA ASP A 39 29.64 -3.26 -0.85
C ASP A 39 30.77 -2.83 -1.80
N GLN A 40 30.51 -2.01 -2.82
CA GLN A 40 31.57 -1.57 -3.75
C GLN A 40 32.55 -0.55 -3.18
N GLU A 41 32.19 0.18 -2.12
CA GLU A 41 32.99 1.31 -1.59
C GLU A 41 33.26 1.22 -0.09
N THR A 42 32.39 0.58 0.69
CA THR A 42 32.52 0.52 2.15
C THR A 42 32.07 -0.83 2.73
N THR A 43 32.46 -1.05 3.99
CA THR A 43 31.87 -2.10 4.82
C THR A 43 30.79 -1.54 5.72
N PHE A 44 29.76 -2.34 5.99
CA PHE A 44 28.67 -2.00 6.89
C PHE A 44 28.09 -3.25 7.56
N GLN A 45 27.09 -3.07 8.43
CA GLN A 45 26.56 -4.18 9.25
C GLN A 45 25.10 -4.50 8.94
N LEU A 46 24.80 -5.79 8.76
CA LEU A 46 23.43 -6.29 8.89
C LEU A 46 23.19 -6.70 10.34
N VAL A 47 22.11 -6.21 10.94
CA VAL A 47 21.84 -6.38 12.37
C VAL A 47 20.53 -7.12 12.57
N PHE A 48 20.56 -8.17 13.39
CA PHE A 48 19.40 -9.00 13.71
C PHE A 48 19.24 -9.15 15.22
N PHE A 49 18.06 -8.82 15.73
CA PHE A 49 17.65 -9.13 17.10
C PHE A 49 16.96 -10.51 17.14
N HIS A 50 17.12 -11.23 18.25
CA HIS A 50 16.55 -12.58 18.45
C HIS A 50 16.85 -13.56 17.30
N ALA A 51 18.04 -13.44 16.71
CA ALA A 51 18.43 -14.18 15.53
C ALA A 51 18.67 -15.67 15.81
N ARG A 52 18.32 -16.51 14.83
CA ARG A 52 18.73 -17.91 14.77
C ARG A 52 20.02 -18.00 13.95
N GLY A 53 21.16 -18.08 14.62
CA GLY A 53 22.49 -18.03 13.97
C GLY A 53 22.66 -19.04 12.83
N ASP A 54 22.18 -20.27 12.99
CA ASP A 54 22.28 -21.31 11.94
C ASP A 54 21.47 -20.97 10.69
N TYR A 55 20.33 -20.30 10.85
CA TYR A 55 19.53 -19.82 9.73
C TYR A 55 20.27 -18.69 8.98
N LEU A 56 20.84 -17.74 9.72
CA LEU A 56 21.60 -16.64 9.11
C LEU A 56 22.86 -17.13 8.39
N LYS A 57 23.58 -18.10 8.93
CA LYS A 57 24.74 -18.70 8.24
C LYS A 57 24.37 -19.41 6.95
N LYS A 58 23.17 -20.01 6.87
CA LYS A 58 22.65 -20.63 5.64
C LYS A 58 22.22 -19.58 4.61
N MET A 59 21.53 -18.53 5.05
CA MET A 59 21.07 -17.44 4.17
C MET A 59 22.23 -16.55 3.69
N LEU A 60 23.16 -16.24 4.58
CA LEU A 60 24.32 -15.37 4.35
C LEU A 60 25.64 -16.15 4.58
N PRO A 61 26.02 -17.11 3.72
CA PRO A 61 27.31 -17.80 3.87
C PRO A 61 28.47 -16.80 3.72
N VAL A 62 29.52 -16.97 4.52
CA VAL A 62 30.75 -16.16 4.39
C VAL A 62 31.38 -16.37 3.00
N GLY A 63 31.81 -15.28 2.37
CA GLY A 63 32.34 -15.22 1.01
C GLY A 63 31.28 -15.18 -0.08
N ALA A 64 30.00 -15.38 0.25
CA ALA A 64 28.93 -15.32 -0.75
C ALA A 64 28.55 -13.88 -1.08
N THR A 65 28.27 -13.63 -2.36
CA THR A 65 27.63 -12.41 -2.83
C THR A 65 26.13 -12.51 -2.65
N ARG A 66 25.51 -11.47 -2.10
CA ARG A 66 24.07 -11.39 -1.84
C ARG A 66 23.54 -10.02 -2.22
N ILE A 67 22.27 -9.96 -2.57
CA ILE A 67 21.54 -8.69 -2.68
C ILE A 67 20.73 -8.53 -1.41
N VAL A 68 21.00 -7.43 -0.71
CA VAL A 68 20.31 -7.08 0.53
C VAL A 68 19.45 -5.86 0.31
N SER A 69 18.21 -5.89 0.80
CA SER A 69 17.30 -4.76 0.75
C SER A 69 16.70 -4.51 2.12
N GLY A 70 16.74 -3.25 2.56
CA GLY A 70 16.20 -2.86 3.85
C GLY A 70 16.53 -1.42 4.19
N LYS A 71 15.98 -0.97 5.32
CA LYS A 71 16.26 0.37 5.84
C LYS A 71 17.69 0.44 6.38
N VAL A 72 18.48 1.32 5.80
CA VAL A 72 19.83 1.65 6.27
C VAL A 72 19.76 2.89 7.15
N GLU A 73 20.43 2.82 8.28
CA GLU A 73 20.54 3.89 9.28
C GLU A 73 21.97 3.99 9.78
N LEU A 74 22.33 5.15 10.33
CA LEU A 74 23.63 5.37 10.95
C LEU A 74 23.50 5.17 12.46
N PHE A 75 24.29 4.25 13.02
CA PHE A 75 24.36 4.02 14.46
C PHE A 75 25.82 4.06 14.91
N ASP A 76 26.13 4.95 15.85
CA ASP A 76 27.50 5.15 16.37
C ASP A 76 28.55 5.37 15.26
N GLY A 77 28.16 6.14 14.24
CA GLY A 77 29.00 6.43 13.07
C GLY A 77 29.15 5.29 12.06
N VAL A 78 28.50 4.14 12.28
CA VAL A 78 28.54 2.98 11.38
C VAL A 78 27.21 2.81 10.69
N ALA A 79 27.24 2.63 9.37
CA ALA A 79 26.03 2.29 8.61
C ALA A 79 25.57 0.87 9.00
N GLN A 80 24.29 0.71 9.27
CA GLN A 80 23.70 -0.58 9.58
C GLN A 80 22.32 -0.75 8.92
N MET A 81 22.01 -1.98 8.52
CA MET A 81 20.71 -2.39 8.01
C MET A 81 20.09 -3.36 9.01
N VAL A 82 19.09 -2.89 9.75
CA VAL A 82 18.41 -3.69 10.79
C VAL A 82 17.31 -4.51 10.14
N HIS A 83 17.36 -5.84 10.34
CA HIS A 83 16.42 -6.81 9.77
C HIS A 83 16.13 -6.57 8.27
N PRO A 84 17.12 -6.78 7.38
CA PRO A 84 16.90 -6.71 5.94
C PRO A 84 15.71 -7.57 5.52
N GLU A 85 14.83 -7.01 4.69
CA GLU A 85 13.65 -7.68 4.18
C GLU A 85 14.00 -8.71 3.11
N TYR A 86 15.00 -8.38 2.29
CA TYR A 86 15.56 -9.28 1.28
C TYR A 86 17.04 -9.55 1.55
N MET A 87 17.43 -10.81 1.39
CA MET A 87 18.81 -11.33 1.50
C MET A 87 18.97 -12.47 0.50
N ILE A 88 18.89 -12.13 -0.78
CA ILE A 88 18.73 -13.10 -1.87
C ILE A 88 20.02 -13.28 -2.67
N ALA A 89 20.08 -14.33 -3.49
CA ALA A 89 21.18 -14.48 -4.43
C ALA A 89 21.09 -13.43 -5.56
N PRO A 90 22.21 -13.01 -6.18
CA PRO A 90 22.17 -12.05 -7.30
C PRO A 90 21.28 -12.49 -8.46
N GLU A 91 21.20 -13.79 -8.73
CA GLU A 91 20.37 -14.38 -9.78
C GLU A 91 18.87 -14.20 -9.50
N GLU A 92 18.50 -14.07 -8.23
CA GLU A 92 17.13 -13.91 -7.77
C GLU A 92 16.68 -12.44 -7.74
N LEU A 93 17.50 -11.49 -8.20
CA LEU A 93 17.17 -10.04 -8.16
C LEU A 93 15.78 -9.72 -8.74
N HIS A 94 15.38 -10.42 -9.79
CA HIS A 94 14.08 -10.27 -10.44
C HIS A 94 12.88 -10.56 -9.53
N THR A 95 13.11 -11.21 -8.38
CA THR A 95 12.07 -11.51 -7.38
C THR A 95 11.74 -10.31 -6.48
N ILE A 96 12.64 -9.31 -6.40
CA ILE A 96 12.36 -8.07 -5.68
C ILE A 96 11.52 -7.17 -6.59
N PRO A 97 10.25 -6.90 -6.24
CA PRO A 97 9.42 -6.01 -7.05
C PRO A 97 9.94 -4.57 -6.96
N LYS A 98 9.75 -3.81 -8.04
CA LYS A 98 10.13 -2.39 -8.08
C LYS A 98 9.28 -1.52 -7.15
N PHE A 99 8.03 -1.94 -6.94
CA PHE A 99 7.07 -1.28 -6.06
C PHE A 99 6.43 -2.33 -5.17
N GLU A 100 6.34 -2.02 -3.89
CA GLU A 100 5.76 -2.92 -2.89
C GLU A 100 4.54 -2.27 -2.26
N PRO A 101 3.37 -2.95 -2.29
CA PRO A 101 2.21 -2.46 -1.59
C PRO A 101 2.40 -2.59 -0.07
N ILE A 102 2.17 -1.50 0.65
CA ILE A 102 2.17 -1.49 2.11
C ILE A 102 0.73 -1.68 2.59
N TYR A 103 0.49 -2.75 3.35
CA TYR A 103 -0.84 -3.05 3.87
C TYR A 103 -0.91 -2.71 5.36
N PRO A 104 -2.05 -2.22 5.86
CA PRO A 104 -2.30 -2.15 7.29
C PRO A 104 -2.20 -3.56 7.90
N LEU A 105 -1.42 -3.67 8.97
CA LEU A 105 -1.16 -4.94 9.64
C LEU A 105 -1.87 -5.02 10.99
N THR A 106 -2.05 -6.25 11.46
CA THR A 106 -2.51 -6.57 12.82
C THR A 106 -1.53 -7.52 13.51
N ALA A 107 -1.65 -7.67 14.83
CA ALA A 107 -0.75 -8.50 15.61
C ALA A 107 -0.67 -9.93 15.06
N GLY A 108 0.55 -10.41 14.83
CA GLY A 108 0.81 -11.74 14.29
C GLY A 108 0.79 -11.84 12.76
N VAL A 109 0.48 -10.76 12.03
CA VAL A 109 0.50 -10.73 10.56
C VAL A 109 1.66 -9.87 10.07
N THR A 110 2.51 -10.45 9.21
CA THR A 110 3.64 -9.75 8.60
C THR A 110 3.26 -9.17 7.24
N GLN A 111 3.98 -8.13 6.79
CA GLN A 111 3.86 -7.59 5.43
C GLN A 111 3.96 -8.69 4.38
N LYS A 112 4.99 -9.56 4.46
CA LYS A 112 5.19 -10.68 3.54
C LYS A 112 4.01 -11.65 3.50
N THR A 113 3.44 -11.99 4.65
CA THR A 113 2.25 -12.84 4.73
C THR A 113 1.05 -12.16 4.08
N MET A 114 0.83 -10.87 4.36
CA MET A 114 -0.28 -10.11 3.80
C MET A 114 -0.17 -9.98 2.29
N VAL A 115 0.99 -9.57 1.77
CA VAL A 115 1.26 -9.47 0.32
C VAL A 115 0.98 -10.80 -0.38
N ARG A 116 1.44 -11.93 0.19
CA ARG A 116 1.16 -13.26 -0.36
C ARG A 116 -0.34 -13.56 -0.37
N ALA A 117 -1.04 -13.29 0.73
CA ALA A 117 -2.47 -13.53 0.83
C ALA A 117 -3.26 -12.66 -0.17
N THR A 118 -2.94 -11.38 -0.28
CA THR A 118 -3.58 -10.46 -1.22
C THR A 118 -3.34 -10.87 -2.67
N ARG A 119 -2.10 -11.24 -3.04
CA ARG A 119 -1.82 -11.77 -4.38
C ARG A 119 -2.65 -13.01 -4.69
N SER A 120 -2.73 -13.96 -3.75
CA SER A 120 -3.60 -15.13 -3.92
C SER A 120 -5.07 -14.74 -4.06
N ALA A 121 -5.59 -13.82 -3.24
CA ALA A 121 -6.96 -13.33 -3.36
C ALA A 121 -7.24 -12.65 -4.72
N VAL A 122 -6.29 -11.85 -5.22
CA VAL A 122 -6.39 -11.17 -6.53
C VAL A 122 -6.43 -12.16 -7.71
N THR A 123 -5.90 -13.38 -7.55
CA THR A 123 -6.06 -14.43 -8.57
C THR A 123 -7.46 -15.04 -8.61
N LEU A 124 -8.25 -14.88 -7.54
CA LEU A 124 -9.60 -15.43 -7.40
C LEU A 124 -10.71 -14.43 -7.79
N ILE A 125 -10.33 -13.26 -8.29
CA ILE A 125 -11.28 -12.23 -8.71
C ILE A 125 -12.17 -12.81 -9.82
N PRO A 126 -13.51 -12.83 -9.65
CA PRO A 126 -14.42 -13.36 -10.65
C PRO A 126 -14.54 -12.42 -11.84
N ASP A 127 -14.94 -12.98 -12.98
CA ASP A 127 -15.36 -12.18 -14.11
C ASP A 127 -16.77 -11.63 -13.89
N LEU A 128 -16.84 -10.33 -13.63
CA LEU A 128 -18.08 -9.60 -13.39
C LEU A 128 -18.45 -8.80 -14.62
N ALA A 129 -19.74 -8.83 -14.96
CA ALA A 129 -20.26 -7.98 -16.02
C ALA A 129 -20.01 -6.51 -15.70
N GLU A 130 -19.59 -5.75 -16.71
CA GLU A 130 -19.42 -4.31 -16.56
C GLU A 130 -20.75 -3.65 -16.23
N TRP A 131 -20.73 -2.82 -15.19
CA TRP A 131 -21.90 -2.17 -14.62
C TRP A 131 -21.86 -0.64 -14.76
N ILE A 132 -20.68 -0.09 -15.09
CA ILE A 132 -20.53 1.31 -15.48
C ILE A 132 -21.21 1.50 -16.84
N ASP A 133 -21.90 2.64 -16.99
CA ASP A 133 -22.48 3.06 -18.27
C ASP A 133 -21.40 3.10 -19.39
N PRO A 134 -21.57 2.37 -20.52
CA PRO A 134 -20.53 2.26 -21.54
C PRO A 134 -20.02 3.60 -22.10
N PRO A 135 -20.88 4.60 -22.41
CA PRO A 135 -20.42 5.94 -22.79
C PRO A 135 -19.54 6.63 -21.73
N GLN A 136 -19.88 6.49 -20.45
CA GLN A 136 -19.09 7.05 -19.35
C GLN A 136 -17.69 6.42 -19.33
N LYS A 137 -17.62 5.09 -19.36
CA LYS A 137 -16.34 4.35 -19.34
C LYS A 137 -15.47 4.67 -20.55
N GLN A 138 -16.07 4.76 -21.74
CA GLN A 138 -15.36 5.14 -22.97
C GLN A 138 -14.81 6.57 -22.90
N ARG A 139 -15.59 7.52 -22.38
CA ARG A 139 -15.18 8.93 -22.27
C ARG A 139 -13.99 9.12 -21.33
N THR A 140 -13.93 8.37 -20.24
CA THR A 140 -12.87 8.49 -19.24
C THR A 140 -11.66 7.60 -19.50
N GLY A 141 -11.79 6.62 -20.40
CA GLY A 141 -10.73 5.65 -20.68
C GLY A 141 -10.45 4.74 -19.49
N TRP A 142 -11.46 4.45 -18.67
CA TRP A 142 -11.29 3.57 -17.51
C TRP A 142 -11.11 2.10 -17.93
N PRO A 143 -10.22 1.35 -17.26
CA PRO A 143 -10.02 -0.07 -17.53
C PRO A 143 -11.23 -0.91 -17.10
N ASP A 144 -11.18 -2.23 -17.35
CA ASP A 144 -12.14 -3.18 -16.79
C ASP A 144 -11.97 -3.28 -15.26
N TRP A 145 -13.00 -3.77 -14.58
CA TRP A 145 -12.99 -3.91 -13.11
C TRP A 145 -11.84 -4.74 -12.58
N GLN A 146 -11.64 -5.89 -13.17
CA GLN A 146 -10.57 -6.79 -12.76
C GLN A 146 -9.20 -6.12 -12.91
N ASP A 147 -8.96 -5.44 -14.02
CA ASP A 147 -7.70 -4.76 -14.30
C ASP A 147 -7.45 -3.61 -13.33
N ALA A 148 -8.49 -2.86 -13.00
CA ALA A 148 -8.39 -1.77 -12.03
C ALA A 148 -7.99 -2.27 -10.64
N VAL A 149 -8.61 -3.37 -10.18
CA VAL A 149 -8.27 -4.00 -8.90
C VAL A 149 -6.84 -4.54 -8.93
N ARG A 150 -6.42 -5.20 -10.02
CA ARG A 150 -5.04 -5.69 -10.17
C ARG A 150 -4.03 -4.55 -10.09
N GLN A 151 -4.24 -3.46 -10.83
CA GLN A 151 -3.36 -2.29 -10.83
C GLN A 151 -3.28 -1.62 -9.46
N ALA A 152 -4.37 -1.61 -8.69
CA ALA A 152 -4.37 -1.07 -7.33
C ALA A 152 -3.44 -1.85 -6.38
N HIS A 153 -3.29 -3.17 -6.59
CA HIS A 153 -2.46 -4.05 -5.77
C HIS A 153 -1.04 -4.26 -6.32
N GLU A 154 -0.83 -4.05 -7.61
CA GLU A 154 0.46 -4.27 -8.30
C GLU A 154 0.84 -3.05 -9.17
N PRO A 155 1.08 -1.87 -8.57
CA PRO A 155 1.47 -0.68 -9.33
C PRO A 155 2.88 -0.87 -9.93
N ALA A 156 3.07 -0.45 -11.18
CA ALA A 156 4.34 -0.52 -11.88
C ALA A 156 5.11 0.82 -11.86
N SER A 157 4.48 1.92 -11.42
CA SER A 157 5.08 3.25 -11.38
C SER A 157 4.46 4.17 -10.31
N PHE A 158 5.17 5.23 -9.93
CA PHE A 158 4.62 6.28 -9.06
C PHE A 158 3.42 7.00 -9.68
N ALA A 159 3.37 7.12 -11.01
CA ALA A 159 2.24 7.74 -11.71
C ALA A 159 0.94 6.94 -11.51
N GLU A 160 1.03 5.61 -11.36
CA GLU A 160 -0.11 4.74 -11.07
C GLU A 160 -0.65 4.86 -9.65
N LEU A 161 0.13 5.48 -8.75
CA LEU A 161 -0.32 5.78 -7.39
C LEU A 161 -1.15 7.07 -7.32
N SER A 162 -1.17 7.89 -8.37
CA SER A 162 -1.93 9.14 -8.40
C SER A 162 -3.42 8.90 -8.21
N ALA A 163 -4.08 9.78 -7.46
CA ALA A 163 -5.54 9.76 -7.32
C ALA A 163 -6.26 9.90 -8.69
N THR A 164 -5.61 10.54 -9.66
CA THR A 164 -6.12 10.74 -11.03
C THR A 164 -5.76 9.58 -11.98
N ASN A 165 -5.16 8.50 -11.48
CA ASN A 165 -4.91 7.34 -12.32
C ASN A 165 -6.26 6.70 -12.71
N PRO A 166 -6.48 6.34 -14.00
CA PRO A 166 -7.74 5.80 -14.47
C PRO A 166 -8.26 4.59 -13.68
N ALA A 167 -7.39 3.68 -13.23
CA ALA A 167 -7.79 2.54 -12.41
C ALA A 167 -8.31 2.96 -11.03
N ARG A 168 -7.66 3.94 -10.39
CA ARG A 168 -8.08 4.47 -9.09
C ARG A 168 -9.36 5.30 -9.19
N GLU A 169 -9.45 6.18 -10.18
CA GLU A 169 -10.66 6.97 -10.43
C GLU A 169 -11.87 6.07 -10.68
N ARG A 170 -11.69 5.03 -11.48
CA ARG A 170 -12.72 4.03 -11.75
C ARG A 170 -13.20 3.33 -10.48
N LEU A 171 -12.29 2.88 -9.60
CA LEU A 171 -12.67 2.25 -8.33
C LEU A 171 -13.37 3.23 -7.38
N ALA A 172 -12.94 4.49 -7.35
CA ALA A 172 -13.60 5.54 -6.58
C ALA A 172 -15.01 5.86 -7.14
N TYR A 173 -15.16 5.86 -8.47
CA TYR A 173 -16.45 5.98 -9.13
C TYR A 173 -17.36 4.82 -8.75
N ASP A 174 -16.85 3.58 -8.79
CA ASP A 174 -17.62 2.38 -8.43
C ASP A 174 -18.19 2.50 -7.01
N GLU A 175 -17.36 2.89 -6.04
CA GLU A 175 -17.77 3.10 -4.64
C GLU A 175 -18.83 4.20 -4.51
N PHE A 176 -18.58 5.36 -5.12
CA PHE A 176 -19.51 6.49 -5.05
C PHE A 176 -20.85 6.19 -5.74
N PHE A 177 -20.81 5.55 -6.91
CA PHE A 177 -21.99 5.19 -7.68
C PHE A 177 -22.82 4.11 -6.96
N ALA A 178 -22.19 3.10 -6.36
CA ALA A 178 -22.88 2.12 -5.51
C ALA A 178 -23.66 2.80 -4.38
N HIS A 179 -23.04 3.78 -3.74
CA HIS A 179 -23.67 4.54 -2.67
C HIS A 179 -24.86 5.38 -3.18
N GLN A 180 -24.72 6.08 -4.31
CA GLN A 180 -25.80 6.87 -4.91
C GLN A 180 -26.97 6.00 -5.41
N LEU A 181 -26.68 4.81 -5.95
CA LEU A 181 -27.69 3.84 -6.34
C LEU A 181 -28.49 3.36 -5.13
N THR A 182 -27.81 3.05 -4.03
CA THR A 182 -28.45 2.64 -2.77
C THR A 182 -29.41 3.72 -2.26
N LEU A 183 -28.98 4.99 -2.22
CA LEU A 183 -29.83 6.12 -1.84
C LEU A 183 -31.01 6.31 -2.78
N SER A 184 -30.80 6.13 -4.09
CA SER A 184 -31.83 6.29 -5.11
C SER A 184 -32.90 5.20 -5.01
N LEU A 185 -32.50 3.95 -4.75
CA LEU A 185 -33.42 2.84 -4.49
C LEU A 185 -34.24 3.08 -3.22
N ALA A 186 -33.59 3.51 -2.13
CA ALA A 186 -34.29 3.86 -0.89
C ALA A 186 -35.32 4.98 -1.12
N ARG A 187 -34.95 6.06 -1.83
CA ARG A 187 -35.87 7.15 -2.20
C ARG A 187 -37.02 6.67 -3.10
N ALA A 188 -36.74 5.80 -4.07
CA ALA A 188 -37.77 5.24 -4.93
C ALA A 188 -38.77 4.40 -4.14
N GLN A 189 -38.31 3.60 -3.18
CA GLN A 189 -39.17 2.83 -2.29
C GLN A 189 -40.02 3.74 -1.39
N GLN A 190 -39.42 4.77 -0.77
CA GLN A 190 -40.14 5.73 0.07
C GLN A 190 -41.23 6.48 -0.74
N ARG A 191 -40.93 6.90 -1.97
CA ARG A 191 -41.88 7.58 -2.85
C ARG A 191 -43.06 6.71 -3.31
N ARG A 192 -42.95 5.37 -3.25
CA ARG A 192 -44.08 4.48 -3.56
C ARG A 192 -45.19 4.55 -2.50
N ALA A 193 -44.85 4.88 -1.25
CA ALA A 193 -45.87 5.14 -0.24
C ALA A 193 -46.61 6.44 -0.60
N LYS A 194 -47.95 6.40 -0.58
CA LYS A 194 -48.76 7.60 -0.81
C LYS A 194 -48.48 8.60 0.31
N GLY A 195 -47.77 9.68 -0.02
CA GLY A 195 -47.64 10.82 0.86
C GLY A 195 -49.00 11.47 1.10
N ARG A 196 -49.24 11.97 2.32
CA ARG A 196 -50.36 12.88 2.56
C ARG A 196 -49.90 14.29 2.24
N VAL A 197 -50.60 14.94 1.31
CA VAL A 197 -50.34 16.34 1.01
C VAL A 197 -50.90 17.19 2.14
N THR A 198 -50.05 17.97 2.81
CA THR A 198 -50.49 19.01 3.74
C THR A 198 -50.65 20.32 2.97
N GLN A 199 -51.85 20.60 2.49
CA GLN A 199 -52.22 21.89 1.92
C GLN A 199 -52.92 22.75 2.98
N GLY A 200 -52.31 23.87 3.35
CA GLY A 200 -52.95 24.90 4.18
C GLY A 200 -53.59 25.97 3.31
N ALA A 201 -54.64 26.63 3.81
CA ALA A 201 -55.31 27.75 3.14
C ALA A 201 -54.42 29.01 2.98
N GLY A 202 -53.27 29.06 3.67
CA GLY A 202 -52.31 30.17 3.59
C GLY A 202 -52.58 31.31 4.58
N ASP A 203 -53.76 31.36 5.22
CA ASP A 203 -54.17 32.45 6.11
C ASP A 203 -53.20 32.66 7.29
N LEU A 204 -52.76 31.57 7.95
CA LEU A 204 -51.80 31.66 9.05
C LEU A 204 -50.41 32.11 8.55
N ARG A 205 -50.01 31.69 7.35
CA ARG A 205 -48.75 32.13 6.74
C ARG A 205 -48.79 33.63 6.47
N GLN A 206 -49.89 34.15 5.93
CA GLN A 206 -50.08 35.59 5.70
C GLN A 206 -50.05 36.39 7.00
N LYS A 207 -50.71 35.91 8.06
CA LYS A 207 -50.67 36.57 9.39
C LYS A 207 -49.25 36.66 9.94
N VAL A 208 -48.45 35.59 9.81
CA VAL A 208 -47.05 35.61 10.24
C VAL A 208 -46.25 36.59 9.39
N LEU A 209 -46.36 36.54 8.06
CA LEU A 209 -45.64 37.44 7.16
C LEU A 209 -45.94 38.92 7.44
N ALA A 210 -47.21 39.27 7.70
CA ALA A 210 -47.62 40.64 8.02
C ALA A 210 -47.16 41.12 9.41
N ALA A 211 -46.86 40.19 10.32
CA ALA A 211 -46.37 40.51 11.66
C ALA A 211 -44.84 40.63 11.74
N LEU A 212 -44.11 40.30 10.66
CA LEU A 212 -42.65 40.42 10.65
C LEU A 212 -42.24 41.89 10.52
N PRO A 213 -41.26 42.36 11.31
CA PRO A 213 -40.75 43.73 11.22
C PRO A 213 -39.76 43.94 10.06
N TYR A 214 -39.67 42.97 9.14
CA TYR A 214 -38.76 42.97 7.99
C TYR A 214 -39.33 42.12 6.86
N ASP A 215 -38.84 42.35 5.64
CA ASP A 215 -39.19 41.54 4.49
C ASP A 215 -38.39 40.22 4.47
N PRO A 216 -39.05 39.05 4.41
CA PRO A 216 -38.37 37.76 4.32
C PRO A 216 -37.76 37.52 2.93
N THR A 217 -36.58 36.88 2.90
CA THR A 217 -35.87 36.42 1.69
C THR A 217 -36.49 35.18 1.04
#